data_AF-A0A8S8XS54-F1
#
_entry.id   AF-A0A8S8XS54-F1
#
_cell.length_a   1.000
_cell.length_b   1.000
_cell.length_c   1.000
_cell.angle_alpha   90.00
_cell.angle_beta   90.00
_cell.angle_gamma   90.00
#
_symmetry.space_group_name_H-M   'P 1'
#
loop_
_entity.id
_entity.type
_entity.pdbx_description
1 polymer ?
#
loop_
_entity_poly.entity_id
_entity_poly.type
_entity_poly.pdbx_seq_one_letter_code
_entity_poly.pdbx_strand_id
1 'polypeptide(L)'
;MTTGVYAAPGEVVSVTVPSHVVDSGAYILVGAHSDSLWGKDQLHRHPDIDRWWLVDDESMEVGNAFGGAIYLAIEPGSTLGTFEATLSNVVEAPTYVHGDTDVQDWIDFARHSPAPWAEIASDQFILSVPSHEIRDLDDPDDLMDWWDQALSMEHELYGFLPWPRVERAVFDAQISAGWMHSGYPFMAHDLSVPGVVNVSQMSEEGDWGMFHELGHNHQWMPSTLPGTTETGCNFASVHLMEDLVGTGHGAISQEQRDSRTRSYFENGANISDWSVWVALETFLMVKEEWSWSAITAALSVYYDLPASEVPSTGEEKFNSWVLHLSNATGMNLAPYHEAWGFPLDQSTFDSLDHLPVWVDDPLRGDYFEYPAILRGLHSPSISGTNSTNISWETYDNGTNITLTVFYGESDGGSQPSSWSNSIVHGSTDVGDDYIEITGLSCCGTDYYARIRASNDAGETWFGPVTWSTDYSDD
;
A
#
# COMPACT_ATOMS: atom_id res chain seq x y z
N MET A 1 6.29 -18.02 21.28
CA MET A 1 7.67 -18.58 21.26
C MET A 1 7.60 -20.06 20.95
N THR A 2 8.37 -20.51 19.96
CA THR A 2 8.60 -21.93 19.65
C THR A 2 9.42 -22.59 20.76
N THR A 3 9.06 -23.81 21.18
CA THR A 3 9.84 -24.57 22.18
C THR A 3 10.65 -25.73 21.59
N GLY A 4 10.53 -26.01 20.29
CA GLY A 4 11.23 -27.11 19.60
C GLY A 4 10.76 -28.52 19.99
N VAL A 5 9.63 -28.63 20.68
CA VAL A 5 9.08 -29.90 21.17
C VAL A 5 7.59 -30.03 20.86
N TYR A 6 7.13 -31.27 20.86
CA TYR A 6 5.80 -31.69 20.43
C TYR A 6 5.14 -32.55 21.51
N ALA A 7 3.86 -32.29 21.80
CA ALA A 7 3.04 -33.15 22.64
C ALA A 7 2.49 -34.31 21.79
N ALA A 8 2.79 -35.55 22.15
CA ALA A 8 2.21 -36.71 21.47
C ALA A 8 0.66 -36.73 21.63
N PRO A 9 -0.09 -37.22 20.62
CA PRO A 9 -1.56 -37.18 20.67
C PRO A 9 -2.14 -37.88 21.90
N GLY A 10 -2.90 -37.15 22.71
CA GLY A 10 -3.55 -37.66 23.92
C GLY A 10 -2.63 -37.82 25.13
N GLU A 11 -1.33 -37.54 25.01
CA GLU A 11 -0.39 -37.57 26.12
C GLU A 11 -0.44 -36.28 26.94
N VAL A 12 -0.04 -36.37 28.20
CA VAL A 12 0.05 -35.24 29.14
C VAL A 12 1.50 -34.79 29.25
N VAL A 13 1.73 -33.50 29.06
CA VAL A 13 3.04 -32.85 29.21
C VAL A 13 3.05 -32.08 30.53
N SER A 14 4.07 -32.30 31.36
CA SER A 14 4.27 -31.48 32.55
C SER A 14 5.15 -30.28 32.18
N VAL A 15 4.68 -29.08 32.53
CA VAL A 15 5.36 -27.80 32.31
C VAL A 15 5.69 -27.21 33.67
N THR A 16 6.93 -26.74 33.84
CA THR A 16 7.35 -26.00 35.03
C THR A 16 7.94 -24.66 34.61
N VAL A 17 7.46 -23.58 35.21
CA VAL A 17 7.90 -22.21 34.95
C VAL A 17 8.29 -21.51 36.26
N PRO A 18 9.06 -20.41 36.21
CA PRO A 18 9.33 -19.62 37.39
C PRO A 18 8.08 -18.90 37.91
N SER A 19 8.05 -18.67 39.22
CA SER A 19 6.91 -18.02 39.90
C SER A 19 6.50 -16.66 39.34
N HIS A 20 7.42 -15.91 38.72
CA HIS A 20 7.12 -14.60 38.13
C HIS A 20 6.39 -14.68 36.77
N VAL A 21 6.28 -15.88 36.18
CA VAL A 21 5.52 -16.14 34.95
C VAL A 21 4.07 -16.52 35.25
N VAL A 22 3.79 -17.04 36.45
CA VAL A 22 2.45 -17.41 36.90
C VAL A 22 1.53 -16.19 36.94
N ASP A 23 0.32 -16.33 36.40
CA ASP A 23 -0.70 -15.27 36.30
C ASP A 23 -0.23 -13.99 35.58
N SER A 24 0.84 -14.08 34.78
CA SER A 24 1.39 -12.95 34.02
C SER A 24 0.63 -12.65 32.72
N GLY A 25 -0.37 -13.46 32.36
CA GLY A 25 -1.00 -13.48 31.04
C GLY A 25 -0.31 -14.42 30.05
N ALA A 26 0.70 -15.18 30.46
CA ALA A 26 1.33 -16.20 29.63
C ALA A 26 0.43 -17.44 29.44
N TYR A 27 0.52 -18.06 28.27
CA TYR A 27 -0.19 -19.30 27.94
C TYR A 27 0.76 -20.36 27.38
N ILE A 28 0.42 -21.63 27.61
CA ILE A 28 0.93 -22.75 26.83
C ILE A 28 -0.07 -23.07 25.73
N LEU A 29 0.38 -23.02 24.48
CA LEU A 29 -0.39 -23.46 23.31
C LEU A 29 0.14 -24.82 22.85
N VAL A 30 -0.76 -25.76 22.59
CA VAL A 30 -0.45 -27.07 22.01
C VAL A 30 -1.17 -27.21 20.67
N GLY A 31 -0.42 -27.10 19.57
CA GLY A 31 -0.91 -27.07 18.18
C GLY A 31 -0.74 -25.70 17.53
N ALA A 32 -0.21 -25.66 16.30
CA ALA A 32 0.01 -24.41 15.56
C ALA A 32 -1.18 -23.98 14.67
N HIS A 33 -2.06 -24.94 14.35
CA HIS A 33 -3.14 -24.79 13.38
C HIS A 33 -4.34 -24.06 13.99
N SER A 34 -4.26 -22.75 14.05
CA SER A 34 -5.27 -21.88 14.70
C SER A 34 -6.62 -21.80 13.98
N ASP A 35 -6.71 -22.38 12.78
CA ASP A 35 -7.91 -22.32 11.96
C ASP A 35 -9.03 -23.24 12.44
N SER A 36 -10.21 -22.63 12.60
CA SER A 36 -11.49 -23.29 12.86
C SER A 36 -12.20 -23.66 11.56
N LEU A 37 -12.49 -24.95 11.37
CA LEU A 37 -13.15 -25.47 10.17
C LEU A 37 -14.63 -25.81 10.38
N TRP A 38 -15.25 -25.39 11.49
CA TRP A 38 -16.66 -25.71 11.79
C TRP A 38 -17.64 -25.16 10.74
N GLY A 39 -17.21 -24.17 9.95
CA GLY A 39 -17.97 -23.60 8.84
C GLY A 39 -17.79 -24.31 7.49
N LYS A 40 -16.99 -25.37 7.40
CA LYS A 40 -16.74 -26.10 6.15
C LYS A 40 -17.76 -27.22 5.93
N ASP A 41 -18.19 -27.38 4.68
CA ASP A 41 -19.07 -28.49 4.27
C ASP A 41 -18.36 -29.84 4.23
N GLN A 42 -17.04 -29.84 3.96
CA GLN A 42 -16.19 -31.02 3.94
C GLN A 42 -15.01 -30.82 4.87
N LEU A 43 -14.73 -31.82 5.71
CA LEU A 43 -13.62 -31.81 6.66
C LEU A 43 -12.55 -32.81 6.24
N HIS A 44 -11.31 -32.34 6.13
CA HIS A 44 -10.11 -33.14 5.86
C HIS A 44 -9.27 -33.36 7.12
N ARG A 45 -9.49 -32.54 8.15
CA ARG A 45 -9.03 -32.75 9.53
C ARG A 45 -10.11 -32.38 10.53
N HIS A 46 -9.88 -32.64 11.83
CA HIS A 46 -10.81 -32.19 12.87
C HIS A 46 -10.89 -30.64 12.84
N PRO A 47 -12.08 -30.04 13.06
CA PRO A 47 -12.25 -28.61 12.84
C PRO A 47 -11.44 -27.69 13.72
N ASP A 48 -11.05 -28.16 14.90
CA ASP A 48 -10.31 -27.39 15.87
C ASP A 48 -9.29 -28.33 16.53
N ILE A 49 -8.00 -28.02 16.39
CA ILE A 49 -6.90 -28.90 16.79
C ILE A 49 -5.80 -28.18 17.57
N ASP A 50 -6.00 -26.93 17.96
CA ASP A 50 -5.13 -26.24 18.90
C ASP A 50 -5.75 -26.25 20.30
N ARG A 51 -4.94 -25.94 21.32
CA ARG A 51 -5.45 -25.80 22.69
C ARG A 51 -4.57 -24.87 23.51
N TRP A 52 -5.23 -23.91 24.15
CA TRP A 52 -4.61 -22.92 25.01
C TRP A 52 -4.79 -23.25 26.49
N TRP A 53 -3.73 -23.05 27.28
CA TRP A 53 -3.70 -23.28 28.72
C TRP A 53 -3.09 -22.07 29.40
N LEU A 54 -3.84 -21.41 30.30
CA LEU A 54 -3.32 -20.30 31.08
C LEU A 54 -2.24 -20.80 32.05
N VAL A 55 -1.12 -20.09 32.16
CA VAL A 55 -0.08 -20.39 33.14
C VAL A 55 -0.47 -19.82 34.50
N ASP A 56 -1.19 -20.62 35.30
CA ASP A 56 -1.75 -20.25 36.61
C ASP A 56 -1.12 -21.02 37.80
N ASP A 57 -0.14 -21.87 37.54
CA ASP A 57 0.67 -22.56 38.55
C ASP A 57 2.14 -22.67 38.09
N GLU A 58 3.08 -22.76 39.03
CA GLU A 58 4.51 -22.98 38.73
C GLU A 58 4.72 -24.34 38.07
N SER A 59 3.87 -25.33 38.39
CA SER A 59 3.90 -26.68 37.81
C SER A 59 2.51 -27.07 37.36
N MET A 60 2.33 -27.28 36.06
CA MET A 60 1.04 -27.58 35.45
C MET A 60 1.13 -28.72 34.43
N GLU A 61 -0.01 -29.32 34.13
CA GLU A 61 -0.15 -30.38 33.14
C GLU A 61 -0.98 -29.87 31.96
N VAL A 62 -0.46 -30.04 30.74
CA VAL A 62 -1.10 -29.64 29.50
C VAL A 62 -1.19 -30.82 28.53
N GLY A 63 -2.08 -30.73 27.55
CA GLY A 63 -2.18 -31.76 26.51
C GLY A 63 -3.22 -31.44 25.46
N ASN A 64 -3.15 -32.14 24.33
CA ASN A 64 -4.09 -32.04 23.22
C ASN A 64 -4.38 -33.43 22.66
N ALA A 65 -5.65 -33.74 22.40
CA ALA A 65 -6.07 -35.03 21.86
C ALA A 65 -5.44 -35.33 20.49
N PHE A 66 -5.10 -34.30 19.72
CA PHE A 66 -4.46 -34.41 18.41
C PHE A 66 -2.94 -34.28 18.47
N GLY A 67 -2.39 -33.97 19.65
CA GLY A 67 -1.00 -33.57 19.81
C GLY A 67 -0.76 -32.17 19.24
N GLY A 68 0.50 -31.78 19.14
CA GLY A 68 0.86 -30.49 18.53
C GLY A 68 2.22 -29.99 18.98
N ALA A 69 2.82 -29.13 18.17
CA ALA A 69 3.96 -28.33 18.61
C ALA A 69 3.55 -27.52 19.85
N ILE A 70 4.46 -27.41 20.81
CA ILE A 70 4.22 -26.69 22.05
C ILE A 70 4.80 -25.29 21.91
N TYR A 71 4.04 -24.30 22.33
CA TYR A 71 4.44 -22.90 22.31
C TYR A 71 4.21 -22.28 23.67
N LEU A 72 5.11 -21.36 24.02
CA LEU A 72 4.89 -20.41 25.10
C LEU A 72 4.46 -19.09 24.49
N ALA A 73 3.20 -18.74 24.67
CA ALA A 73 2.60 -17.52 24.16
C ALA A 73 2.65 -16.43 25.23
N ILE A 74 3.19 -15.28 24.84
CA ILE A 74 3.43 -14.13 25.70
C ILE A 74 2.77 -12.93 25.05
N GLU A 75 2.03 -12.15 25.83
CA GLU A 75 1.33 -10.97 25.33
C GLU A 75 2.31 -9.88 24.86
N PRO A 76 1.98 -9.13 23.79
CA PRO A 76 2.76 -7.98 23.36
C PRO A 76 2.97 -6.97 24.49
N GLY A 77 4.20 -6.45 24.61
CA GLY A 77 4.55 -5.48 25.66
C GLY A 77 4.81 -6.09 27.05
N SER A 78 4.82 -7.42 27.17
CA SER A 78 5.19 -8.12 28.41
C SER A 78 6.56 -7.72 28.94
N THR A 79 6.69 -7.67 30.28
CA THR A 79 7.95 -7.36 30.99
C THR A 79 8.60 -8.60 31.61
N LEU A 80 8.22 -9.80 31.19
CA LEU A 80 8.75 -11.06 31.76
C LEU A 80 10.24 -11.25 31.54
N GLY A 81 10.81 -10.68 30.47
CA GLY A 81 12.20 -10.88 30.10
C GLY A 81 12.49 -12.35 29.74
N THR A 82 13.77 -12.74 29.84
CA THR A 82 14.20 -14.12 29.61
C THR A 82 13.99 -14.96 30.86
N PHE A 83 13.43 -16.16 30.69
CA PHE A 83 13.25 -17.13 31.75
C PHE A 83 13.38 -18.56 31.23
N GLU A 84 13.62 -19.51 32.14
CA GLU A 84 13.74 -20.93 31.81
C GLU A 84 12.44 -21.66 32.14
N ALA A 85 11.90 -22.40 31.17
CA ALA A 85 10.79 -23.32 31.37
C ALA A 85 11.27 -24.76 31.16
N THR A 86 10.79 -25.69 31.97
CA THR A 86 11.09 -27.13 31.83
C THR A 86 9.84 -27.86 31.38
N LEU A 87 9.94 -28.59 30.27
CA LEU A 87 8.88 -29.44 29.74
C LEU A 87 9.31 -30.90 29.82
N SER A 88 8.41 -31.79 30.21
CA SER A 88 8.68 -33.24 30.32
C SER A 88 7.52 -34.08 29.77
N ASN A 89 7.84 -35.31 29.37
CA ASN A 89 6.96 -36.17 28.55
C ASN A 89 6.66 -35.57 27.16
N VAL A 90 7.69 -34.98 26.54
CA VAL A 90 7.62 -34.37 25.21
C VAL A 90 8.35 -35.19 24.15
N VAL A 91 8.04 -34.93 22.89
CA VAL A 91 8.71 -35.49 21.71
C VAL A 91 9.53 -34.38 21.05
N GLU A 92 10.79 -34.65 20.72
CA GLU A 92 11.61 -33.68 19.98
C GLU A 92 11.04 -33.46 18.56
N ALA A 93 10.95 -32.20 18.15
CA ALA A 93 10.52 -31.82 16.82
C ALA A 93 11.71 -31.37 15.97
N PRO A 94 11.72 -31.64 14.66
CA PRO A 94 12.71 -31.04 13.78
C PRO A 94 12.64 -29.53 13.86
N THR A 95 13.70 -28.92 14.38
CA THR A 95 13.74 -27.49 14.63
C THR A 95 15.07 -26.96 14.16
N TYR A 96 15.03 -25.96 13.30
CA TYR A 96 16.20 -25.19 12.88
C TYR A 96 15.94 -23.73 13.24
N VAL A 97 16.91 -23.11 13.93
CA VAL A 97 16.91 -21.68 14.26
C VAL A 97 18.15 -21.08 13.62
N HIS A 98 17.93 -20.18 12.66
CA HIS A 98 18.97 -19.54 11.88
C HIS A 98 19.93 -18.76 12.79
N GLY A 99 21.24 -18.94 12.59
CA GLY A 99 22.30 -18.37 13.43
C GLY A 99 22.56 -19.10 14.77
N ASP A 100 21.63 -19.94 15.23
CA ASP A 100 21.75 -20.68 16.50
C ASP A 100 22.02 -22.18 16.30
N THR A 101 21.35 -22.81 15.33
CA THR A 101 21.49 -24.25 15.04
C THR A 101 22.66 -24.47 14.09
N ASP A 102 23.62 -25.32 14.50
CA ASP A 102 24.70 -25.72 13.61
C ASP A 102 24.16 -26.57 12.44
N VAL A 103 24.57 -26.25 11.20
CA VAL A 103 24.08 -26.92 9.99
C VAL A 103 24.43 -28.41 9.98
N GLN A 104 25.59 -28.81 10.50
CA GLN A 104 25.96 -30.22 10.58
C GLN A 104 25.09 -30.95 11.61
N ASP A 105 24.81 -30.33 12.75
CA ASP A 105 23.87 -30.87 13.74
C ASP A 105 22.44 -30.98 13.18
N TRP A 106 22.01 -30.02 12.35
CA TRP A 106 20.76 -30.10 11.61
C TRP A 106 20.70 -31.30 10.68
N ILE A 107 21.72 -31.47 9.82
CA ILE A 107 21.82 -32.53 8.81
C ILE A 107 21.87 -33.92 9.48
N ASP A 108 22.68 -34.07 10.51
CA ASP A 108 22.96 -35.38 11.11
C ASP A 108 21.89 -35.79 12.14
N PHE A 109 21.25 -34.83 12.80
CA PHE A 109 20.38 -35.10 13.96
C PHE A 109 19.04 -34.38 13.90
N ALA A 110 19.02 -33.04 13.94
CA ALA A 110 17.80 -32.31 14.28
C ALA A 110 16.67 -32.51 13.25
N ARG A 111 16.98 -32.56 11.95
CA ARG A 111 15.97 -32.82 10.90
C ARG A 111 15.33 -34.21 10.96
N HIS A 112 15.95 -35.14 11.69
CA HIS A 112 15.49 -36.52 11.85
C HIS A 112 14.70 -36.76 13.14
N SER A 113 14.46 -35.71 13.94
CA SER A 113 13.59 -35.78 15.12
C SER A 113 12.19 -36.32 14.78
N PRO A 114 11.57 -37.09 15.70
CA PRO A 114 10.44 -37.95 15.36
C PRO A 114 9.09 -37.23 15.25
N ALA A 115 8.95 -35.98 15.69
CA ALA A 115 7.67 -35.27 15.60
C ALA A 115 7.19 -35.13 14.14
N PRO A 116 5.87 -35.13 13.90
CA PRO A 116 5.29 -35.05 12.56
C PRO A 116 5.33 -33.64 11.94
N TRP A 117 5.59 -32.62 12.75
CA TRP A 117 5.72 -31.22 12.35
C TRP A 117 7.08 -30.66 12.73
N ALA A 118 7.59 -29.78 11.89
CA ALA A 118 8.88 -29.13 12.00
C ALA A 118 8.73 -27.60 12.03
N GLU A 119 9.71 -26.92 12.59
CA GLU A 119 9.84 -25.47 12.51
C GLU A 119 11.22 -25.06 11.98
N ILE A 120 11.23 -24.23 10.95
CA ILE A 120 12.42 -23.55 10.45
C ILE A 120 12.20 -22.06 10.72
N ALA A 121 13.10 -21.45 11.46
CA ALA A 121 12.91 -20.12 12.04
C ALA A 121 14.15 -19.25 11.89
N SER A 122 13.93 -17.95 11.79
CA SER A 122 14.92 -16.88 11.91
C SER A 122 14.36 -15.74 12.77
N ASP A 123 15.09 -14.62 12.84
CA ASP A 123 14.61 -13.40 13.49
C ASP A 123 13.53 -12.67 12.68
N GLN A 124 13.30 -13.02 11.41
CA GLN A 124 12.28 -12.39 10.56
C GLN A 124 11.08 -13.30 10.26
N PHE A 125 11.29 -14.62 10.10
CA PHE A 125 10.24 -15.52 9.65
C PHE A 125 10.29 -16.91 10.30
N ILE A 126 9.12 -17.50 10.56
CA ILE A 126 8.97 -18.85 11.09
C ILE A 126 8.02 -19.65 10.21
N LEU A 127 8.50 -20.78 9.71
CA LEU A 127 7.74 -21.74 8.90
C LEU A 127 7.41 -22.98 9.74
N SER A 128 6.12 -23.24 10.00
CA SER A 128 5.64 -24.51 10.57
C SER A 128 5.14 -25.44 9.46
N VAL A 129 5.86 -26.53 9.21
CA VAL A 129 5.65 -27.41 8.05
C VAL A 129 5.64 -28.89 8.45
N PRO A 130 5.03 -29.78 7.64
CA PRO A 130 5.14 -31.22 7.88
C PRO A 130 6.59 -31.66 7.87
N SER A 131 7.04 -32.42 8.88
CA SER A 131 8.46 -32.79 9.02
C SER A 131 9.03 -33.52 7.81
N HIS A 132 8.19 -34.26 7.07
CA HIS A 132 8.65 -35.02 5.92
C HIS A 132 9.11 -34.14 4.75
N GLU A 133 8.66 -32.89 4.67
CA GLU A 133 9.04 -31.95 3.61
C GLU A 133 10.44 -31.35 3.82
N ILE A 134 10.95 -31.38 5.06
CA ILE A 134 12.23 -30.72 5.42
C ILE A 134 13.35 -31.71 5.76
N ARG A 135 13.09 -33.02 5.75
CA ARG A 135 14.12 -34.01 6.12
C ARG A 135 15.30 -34.05 5.15
N ASP A 136 15.07 -33.58 3.93
CA ASP A 136 16.06 -33.51 2.86
C ASP A 136 16.53 -32.05 2.60
N LEU A 137 16.21 -31.11 3.51
CA LEU A 137 16.74 -29.75 3.47
C LEU A 137 18.20 -29.76 3.94
N ASP A 138 19.12 -29.72 2.98
CA ASP A 138 20.57 -29.81 3.24
C ASP A 138 21.20 -28.46 3.60
N ASP A 139 20.62 -27.33 3.14
CA ASP A 139 21.14 -25.98 3.39
C ASP A 139 20.03 -25.05 3.93
N PRO A 140 19.71 -25.14 5.24
CA PRO A 140 18.72 -24.27 5.85
C PRO A 140 19.22 -22.83 6.05
N ASP A 141 20.54 -22.60 6.03
CA ASP A 141 21.12 -21.25 6.11
C ASP A 141 20.72 -20.44 4.88
N ASP A 142 20.97 -20.96 3.67
CA ASP A 142 20.66 -20.28 2.40
C ASP A 142 19.16 -19.99 2.24
N LEU A 143 18.31 -20.94 2.66
CA LEU A 143 16.85 -20.75 2.65
C LEU A 143 16.42 -19.61 3.57
N MET A 144 16.93 -19.57 4.81
CA MET A 144 16.52 -18.57 5.78
C MET A 144 17.15 -17.20 5.52
N ASP A 145 18.38 -17.14 5.00
CA ASP A 145 18.98 -15.90 4.49
C ASP A 145 18.10 -15.25 3.41
N TRP A 146 17.59 -16.06 2.49
CA TRP A 146 16.69 -15.58 1.42
C TRP A 146 15.35 -15.08 1.98
N TRP A 147 14.72 -15.83 2.89
CA TRP A 147 13.46 -15.39 3.53
C TRP A 147 13.66 -14.15 4.41
N ASP A 148 14.78 -14.04 5.12
CA ASP A 148 15.12 -12.85 5.92
C ASP A 148 15.27 -11.63 5.03
N GLN A 149 15.89 -11.78 3.86
CA GLN A 149 15.96 -10.71 2.86
C GLN A 149 14.56 -10.31 2.37
N ALA A 150 13.71 -11.29 2.01
CA ALA A 150 12.35 -11.02 1.54
C ALA A 150 11.51 -10.25 2.57
N LEU A 151 11.48 -10.73 3.82
CA LEU A 151 10.72 -10.06 4.89
C LEU A 151 11.32 -8.69 5.23
N SER A 152 12.65 -8.54 5.23
CA SER A 152 13.28 -7.24 5.44
C SER A 152 12.86 -6.22 4.37
N MET A 153 12.81 -6.63 3.10
CA MET A 153 12.32 -5.78 2.01
C MET A 153 10.85 -5.39 2.19
N GLU A 154 9.99 -6.29 2.67
CA GLU A 154 8.59 -5.94 3.01
C GLU A 154 8.52 -4.95 4.19
N HIS A 155 9.22 -5.22 5.30
CA HIS A 155 9.26 -4.32 6.45
C HIS A 155 9.72 -2.91 6.06
N GLU A 156 10.76 -2.81 5.23
CA GLU A 156 11.28 -1.56 4.69
C GLU A 156 10.28 -0.84 3.79
N LEU A 157 9.60 -1.58 2.89
CA LEU A 157 8.62 -1.04 1.96
C LEU A 157 7.45 -0.36 2.67
N TYR A 158 6.92 -0.95 3.74
CA TYR A 158 5.81 -0.37 4.52
C TYR A 158 6.29 0.61 5.61
N GLY A 159 7.59 0.67 5.88
CA GLY A 159 8.25 1.74 6.62
C GLY A 159 8.07 1.73 8.14
N PHE A 160 7.46 0.69 8.72
CA PHE A 160 7.33 0.56 10.19
C PHE A 160 8.53 -0.19 10.78
N LEU A 161 9.59 0.55 11.08
CA LEU A 161 10.84 -0.02 11.60
C LEU A 161 11.17 0.51 13.02
N PRO A 162 11.71 -0.33 13.92
CA PRO A 162 11.91 -1.78 13.75
C PRO A 162 10.58 -2.54 13.75
N TRP A 163 10.49 -3.58 12.92
CA TRP A 163 9.29 -4.40 12.86
C TRP A 163 9.07 -5.13 14.20
N PRO A 164 7.87 -5.08 14.79
CA PRO A 164 7.69 -5.39 16.21
C PRO A 164 7.59 -6.89 16.52
N ARG A 165 7.54 -7.76 15.51
CA ARG A 165 7.33 -9.21 15.70
C ARG A 165 7.93 -10.01 14.54
N VAL A 166 8.30 -11.26 14.79
CA VAL A 166 8.67 -12.22 13.74
C VAL A 166 7.41 -12.66 13.01
N GLU A 167 7.39 -12.65 11.68
CA GLU A 167 6.26 -13.19 10.89
C GLU A 167 6.22 -14.72 10.97
N ARG A 168 5.03 -15.32 10.86
CA ARG A 168 4.85 -16.76 11.09
C ARG A 168 3.86 -17.37 10.11
N ALA A 169 4.27 -18.46 9.47
CA ALA A 169 3.47 -19.30 8.60
C ALA A 169 3.16 -20.65 9.24
N VAL A 170 1.92 -21.11 9.09
CA VAL A 170 1.52 -22.48 9.40
C VAL A 170 0.88 -23.09 8.17
N PHE A 171 1.50 -24.16 7.68
CA PHE A 171 0.98 -24.94 6.58
C PHE A 171 0.03 -26.00 7.12
N ASP A 172 -1.09 -26.25 6.45
CA ASP A 172 -2.15 -27.11 6.95
C ASP A 172 -2.75 -27.95 5.80
N ALA A 173 -3.23 -29.14 6.13
CA ALA A 173 -3.98 -29.98 5.20
C ALA A 173 -5.35 -29.36 4.83
N GLN A 174 -5.89 -28.47 5.66
CA GLN A 174 -7.08 -27.69 5.32
C GLN A 174 -7.18 -26.39 6.14
N ILE A 175 -7.36 -25.27 5.43
CA ILE A 175 -7.53 -23.94 6.02
C ILE A 175 -8.96 -23.39 5.87
N SER A 176 -9.26 -22.35 6.62
CA SER A 176 -10.59 -21.75 6.82
C SER A 176 -11.06 -20.98 5.58
N ALA A 177 -10.15 -20.38 4.81
CA ALA A 177 -10.43 -19.63 3.59
C ALA A 177 -9.34 -19.80 2.53
N GLY A 178 -9.72 -19.73 1.24
CA GLY A 178 -8.75 -19.67 0.14
C GLY A 178 -7.80 -20.86 0.01
N TRP A 179 -6.68 -20.59 -0.67
CA TRP A 179 -5.50 -21.48 -0.74
C TRP A 179 -4.43 -21.07 0.29
N MET A 180 -4.42 -19.78 0.60
CA MET A 180 -3.66 -19.14 1.66
C MET A 180 -4.52 -18.01 2.23
N HIS A 181 -4.24 -17.56 3.46
CA HIS A 181 -4.76 -16.30 3.99
C HIS A 181 -3.85 -15.70 5.06
N SER A 182 -3.82 -14.38 5.10
CA SER A 182 -3.14 -13.59 6.12
C SER A 182 -3.68 -13.79 7.54
N GLY A 183 -2.88 -13.38 8.52
CA GLY A 183 -3.12 -13.62 9.93
C GLY A 183 -1.83 -13.77 10.72
N TYR A 184 -1.97 -14.07 12.00
CA TYR A 184 -0.83 -14.45 12.83
C TYR A 184 -1.19 -15.68 13.68
N PRO A 185 -0.88 -16.89 13.18
CA PRO A 185 -0.07 -17.17 11.98
C PRO A 185 -0.78 -16.87 10.65
N PHE A 186 0.01 -16.57 9.61
CA PHE A 186 -0.38 -16.73 8.21
C PHE A 186 -0.63 -18.21 7.95
N MET A 187 -1.72 -18.55 7.25
CA MET A 187 -2.13 -19.94 7.01
C MET A 187 -2.04 -20.26 5.52
N ALA A 188 -1.49 -21.43 5.19
CA ALA A 188 -1.35 -21.89 3.81
C ALA A 188 -1.67 -23.38 3.69
N HIS A 189 -2.06 -23.83 2.49
CA HIS A 189 -2.17 -25.27 2.24
C HIS A 189 -0.79 -25.93 2.23
N ASP A 190 -0.66 -27.08 2.87
CA ASP A 190 0.58 -27.88 2.93
C ASP A 190 1.14 -28.27 1.55
N LEU A 191 0.31 -28.31 0.51
CA LEU A 191 0.71 -28.54 -0.87
C LEU A 191 1.64 -27.46 -1.43
N SER A 192 1.73 -26.29 -0.80
CA SER A 192 2.69 -25.24 -1.16
C SER A 192 4.07 -25.42 -0.52
N VAL A 193 4.22 -26.28 0.50
CA VAL A 193 5.47 -26.44 1.24
C VAL A 193 6.66 -26.78 0.35
N PRO A 194 6.57 -27.75 -0.60
CA PRO A 194 7.73 -28.13 -1.42
C PRO A 194 8.37 -26.97 -2.19
N GLY A 195 7.58 -25.96 -2.57
CA GLY A 195 8.09 -24.76 -3.23
C GLY A 195 8.68 -23.76 -2.23
N VAL A 196 7.97 -23.50 -1.14
CA VAL A 196 8.34 -22.49 -0.12
C VAL A 196 9.65 -22.84 0.60
N VAL A 197 9.94 -24.12 0.80
CA VAL A 197 11.19 -24.58 1.45
C VAL A 197 12.32 -24.85 0.46
N ASN A 198 12.13 -24.54 -0.82
CA ASN A 198 13.13 -24.71 -1.86
C ASN A 198 13.67 -23.35 -2.30
N VAL A 199 14.84 -22.98 -1.79
CA VAL A 199 15.48 -21.69 -2.08
C VAL A 199 15.72 -21.47 -3.58
N SER A 200 16.07 -22.51 -4.34
CA SER A 200 16.24 -22.38 -5.80
C SER A 200 14.93 -22.04 -6.49
N GLN A 201 13.82 -22.67 -6.09
CA GLN A 201 12.51 -22.34 -6.64
C GLN A 201 12.08 -20.93 -6.23
N MET A 202 12.22 -20.56 -4.96
CA MET A 202 11.84 -19.23 -4.47
C MET A 202 12.67 -18.11 -5.12
N SER A 203 13.97 -18.33 -5.33
CA SER A 203 14.84 -17.33 -5.96
C SER A 203 14.69 -17.22 -7.47
N GLU A 204 14.33 -18.30 -8.18
CA GLU A 204 14.17 -18.29 -9.65
C GLU A 204 12.74 -17.96 -10.10
N GLU A 205 11.73 -18.41 -9.36
CA GLU A 205 10.31 -18.30 -9.74
C GLU A 205 9.50 -17.41 -8.80
N GLY A 206 9.89 -17.32 -7.53
CA GLY A 206 9.12 -16.63 -6.49
C GLY A 206 7.79 -17.30 -6.16
N ASP A 207 7.04 -16.70 -5.23
CA ASP A 207 5.66 -17.08 -4.96
C ASP A 207 4.82 -15.81 -4.68
N TRP A 208 4.10 -15.35 -5.71
CA TRP A 208 3.22 -14.17 -5.60
C TRP A 208 2.22 -14.31 -4.45
N GLY A 209 1.69 -15.52 -4.22
CA GLY A 209 0.70 -15.79 -3.19
C GLY A 209 1.29 -15.60 -1.79
N MET A 210 2.47 -16.15 -1.53
CA MET A 210 3.17 -15.96 -0.26
C MET A 210 3.42 -14.48 0.03
N PHE A 211 3.97 -13.74 -0.95
CA PHE A 211 4.27 -12.31 -0.80
C PHE A 211 3.00 -11.47 -0.64
N HIS A 212 1.91 -11.85 -1.30
CA HIS A 212 0.62 -11.17 -1.20
C HIS A 212 0.05 -11.27 0.22
N GLU A 213 0.10 -12.46 0.80
CA GLU A 213 -0.46 -12.72 2.12
C GLU A 213 0.40 -12.16 3.25
N LEU A 214 1.72 -12.17 3.09
CA LEU A 214 2.63 -11.42 3.98
C LEU A 214 2.40 -9.91 3.84
N GLY A 215 2.19 -9.41 2.61
CA GLY A 215 1.83 -8.02 2.36
C GLY A 215 0.56 -7.57 3.11
N HIS A 216 -0.44 -8.45 3.27
CA HIS A 216 -1.61 -8.15 4.11
C HIS A 216 -1.26 -7.92 5.58
N ASN A 217 -0.30 -8.67 6.14
CA ASN A 217 0.15 -8.46 7.52
C ASN A 217 0.85 -7.10 7.72
N HIS A 218 1.30 -6.46 6.63
CA HIS A 218 1.92 -5.15 6.64
C HIS A 218 0.95 -3.98 6.36
N GLN A 219 -0.31 -4.27 6.02
CA GLN A 219 -1.28 -3.21 5.78
C GLN A 219 -1.67 -2.50 7.07
N TRP A 220 -1.45 -1.19 7.11
CA TRP A 220 -1.96 -0.33 8.17
C TRP A 220 -3.36 0.18 7.80
N MET A 221 -4.36 -0.19 8.60
CA MET A 221 -5.77 0.09 8.27
C MET A 221 -6.08 1.59 8.04
N PRO A 222 -5.48 2.55 8.77
CA PRO A 222 -5.62 3.97 8.47
C PRO A 222 -5.17 4.39 7.05
N SER A 223 -4.12 3.78 6.49
CA SER A 223 -3.63 4.09 5.14
C SER A 223 -4.28 3.22 4.05
N THR A 224 -5.08 2.22 4.43
CA THR A 224 -5.80 1.36 3.48
C THR A 224 -7.04 2.07 2.96
N LEU A 225 -7.00 2.50 1.70
CA LEU A 225 -8.09 3.18 0.99
C LEU A 225 -9.31 2.24 0.77
N PRO A 226 -10.52 2.80 0.57
CA PRO A 226 -11.67 2.01 0.16
C PRO A 226 -11.39 1.18 -1.11
N GLY A 227 -11.70 -0.12 -1.08
CA GLY A 227 -11.50 -1.02 -2.22
C GLY A 227 -10.07 -1.57 -2.40
N THR A 228 -9.11 -1.22 -1.53
CA THR A 228 -7.68 -1.54 -1.71
C THR A 228 -7.11 -2.56 -0.73
N THR A 229 -7.95 -3.28 0.03
CA THR A 229 -7.47 -4.38 0.89
C THR A 229 -6.65 -5.37 0.06
N GLU A 230 -7.15 -5.76 -1.11
CA GLU A 230 -6.49 -6.64 -2.08
C GLU A 230 -5.55 -5.90 -3.05
N THR A 231 -5.22 -4.64 -2.77
CA THR A 231 -4.32 -3.83 -3.62
C THR A 231 -3.04 -3.49 -2.87
N GLY A 232 -3.16 -2.92 -1.67
CA GLY A 232 -2.00 -2.46 -0.90
C GLY A 232 -1.06 -3.62 -0.57
N CYS A 233 -1.59 -4.80 -0.26
CA CYS A 233 -0.80 -6.01 -0.02
C CYS A 233 0.09 -6.39 -1.20
N ASN A 234 -0.35 -6.14 -2.44
CA ASN A 234 0.41 -6.42 -3.65
C ASN A 234 1.63 -5.50 -3.84
N PHE A 235 1.84 -4.48 -3.00
CA PHE A 235 3.09 -3.73 -3.02
C PHE A 235 4.28 -4.65 -2.71
N ALA A 236 4.13 -5.52 -1.70
CA ALA A 236 5.11 -6.55 -1.37
C ALA A 236 5.33 -7.52 -2.55
N SER A 237 4.25 -8.06 -3.12
CA SER A 237 4.34 -8.98 -4.25
C SER A 237 5.06 -8.38 -5.46
N VAL A 238 4.73 -7.14 -5.82
CA VAL A 238 5.41 -6.45 -6.93
C VAL A 238 6.88 -6.22 -6.59
N HIS A 239 7.18 -5.67 -5.40
CA HIS A 239 8.55 -5.34 -5.02
C HIS A 239 9.46 -6.57 -4.97
N LEU A 240 9.01 -7.65 -4.33
CA LEU A 240 9.80 -8.88 -4.21
C LEU A 240 9.96 -9.59 -5.55
N MET A 241 8.90 -9.68 -6.36
CA MET A 241 9.02 -10.34 -7.67
C MET A 241 10.00 -9.59 -8.59
N GLU A 242 9.93 -8.26 -8.62
CA GLU A 242 10.79 -7.44 -9.48
C GLU A 242 12.24 -7.39 -8.97
N ASP A 243 12.44 -7.11 -7.69
CA ASP A 243 13.76 -6.73 -7.18
C ASP A 243 14.51 -7.89 -6.51
N LEU A 244 13.80 -8.84 -5.88
CA LEU A 244 14.40 -10.01 -5.24
C LEU A 244 14.50 -11.21 -6.20
N VAL A 245 13.41 -11.52 -6.89
CA VAL A 245 13.33 -12.68 -7.81
C VAL A 245 13.85 -12.31 -9.21
N GLY A 246 13.73 -11.04 -9.61
CA GLY A 246 14.12 -10.59 -10.96
C GLY A 246 13.13 -10.99 -12.05
N THR A 247 11.89 -11.28 -11.67
CA THR A 247 10.78 -11.59 -12.58
C THR A 247 9.65 -10.58 -12.39
N GLY A 248 8.47 -10.85 -12.94
CA GLY A 248 7.31 -9.99 -12.76
C GLY A 248 6.05 -10.84 -12.87
N HIS A 249 4.89 -10.20 -12.80
CA HIS A 249 3.62 -10.91 -12.89
C HIS A 249 2.91 -10.63 -14.22
N GLY A 250 2.31 -11.65 -14.83
CA GLY A 250 1.66 -11.50 -16.14
C GLY A 250 0.56 -10.43 -16.16
N ALA A 251 -0.13 -10.24 -15.03
CA ALA A 251 -1.16 -9.21 -14.88
C ALA A 251 -0.60 -7.77 -14.91
N ILE A 252 0.68 -7.56 -14.59
CA ILE A 252 1.34 -6.25 -14.65
C ILE A 252 2.17 -6.06 -15.93
N SER A 253 2.01 -6.94 -16.91
CA SER A 253 2.58 -6.71 -18.25
C SER A 253 2.03 -5.42 -18.87
N GLN A 254 2.85 -4.74 -19.66
CA GLN A 254 2.49 -3.45 -20.27
C GLN A 254 1.16 -3.50 -21.03
N GLU A 255 0.89 -4.59 -21.77
CA GLU A 255 -0.37 -4.79 -22.50
C GLU A 255 -1.58 -4.88 -21.55
N GLN A 256 -1.48 -5.63 -20.45
CA GLN A 256 -2.56 -5.78 -19.49
C GLN A 256 -2.82 -4.47 -18.74
N ARG A 257 -1.76 -3.74 -18.37
CA ARG A 257 -1.84 -2.44 -17.68
C ARG A 257 -2.48 -1.38 -18.58
N ASP A 258 -2.05 -1.28 -19.83
CA ASP A 258 -2.63 -0.36 -20.84
C ASP A 258 -4.12 -0.66 -21.06
N SER A 259 -4.45 -1.93 -21.35
CA SER A 259 -5.84 -2.33 -21.61
C SER A 259 -6.75 -2.05 -20.41
N ARG A 260 -6.29 -2.34 -19.19
CA ARG A 260 -7.04 -2.10 -17.96
C ARG A 260 -7.25 -0.61 -17.69
N THR A 261 -6.20 0.19 -17.85
CA THR A 261 -6.27 1.64 -17.65
C THR A 261 -7.23 2.28 -18.66
N ARG A 262 -7.11 1.97 -19.96
CA ARG A 262 -8.06 2.46 -20.99
C ARG A 262 -9.50 2.08 -20.66
N SER A 263 -9.73 0.81 -20.33
CA SER A 263 -11.07 0.33 -20.00
C SER A 263 -11.66 1.06 -18.79
N TYR A 264 -10.86 1.42 -17.77
CA TYR A 264 -11.36 2.16 -16.61
C TYR A 264 -11.81 3.58 -16.99
N PHE A 265 -10.97 4.31 -17.73
CA PHE A 265 -11.26 5.68 -18.14
C PHE A 265 -12.38 5.77 -19.19
N GLU A 266 -12.46 4.83 -20.14
CA GLU A 266 -13.56 4.74 -21.11
C GLU A 266 -14.92 4.48 -20.45
N ASN A 267 -14.93 3.85 -19.26
CA ASN A 267 -16.11 3.64 -18.45
C ASN A 267 -16.38 4.79 -17.45
N GLY A 268 -15.70 5.93 -17.61
CA GLY A 268 -15.96 7.16 -16.87
C GLY A 268 -15.26 7.26 -15.52
N ALA A 269 -14.20 6.46 -15.29
CA ALA A 269 -13.38 6.52 -14.07
C ALA A 269 -14.19 6.46 -12.77
N ASN A 270 -15.16 5.55 -12.71
CA ASN A 270 -16.03 5.40 -11.56
C ASN A 270 -15.29 4.73 -10.39
N ILE A 271 -15.12 5.45 -9.29
CA ILE A 271 -14.39 5.01 -8.10
C ILE A 271 -14.91 3.69 -7.51
N SER A 272 -16.18 3.31 -7.75
CA SER A 272 -16.69 2.01 -7.29
C SER A 272 -16.06 0.81 -8.01
N ASP A 273 -15.51 1.04 -9.20
CA ASP A 273 -14.85 0.03 -10.03
C ASP A 273 -13.31 0.04 -9.82
N TRP A 274 -12.80 0.99 -9.03
CA TRP A 274 -11.40 1.12 -8.66
C TRP A 274 -11.04 0.16 -7.51
N SER A 275 -10.51 -1.01 -7.86
CA SER A 275 -10.12 -2.04 -6.89
C SER A 275 -9.03 -2.96 -7.44
N VAL A 276 -8.38 -3.73 -6.56
CA VAL A 276 -7.36 -4.76 -6.86
C VAL A 276 -6.33 -4.26 -7.88
N TRP A 277 -6.40 -4.73 -9.12
CA TRP A 277 -5.48 -4.40 -10.20
C TRP A 277 -5.67 -3.00 -10.77
N VAL A 278 -6.91 -2.51 -10.86
CA VAL A 278 -7.18 -1.14 -11.35
C VAL A 278 -6.60 -0.14 -10.36
N ALA A 279 -6.86 -0.38 -9.07
CA ALA A 279 -6.26 0.42 -8.01
C ALA A 279 -4.74 0.26 -7.94
N LEU A 280 -4.18 -0.91 -8.28
CA LEU A 280 -2.73 -1.08 -8.31
C LEU A 280 -2.08 -0.19 -9.37
N GLU A 281 -2.71 0.04 -10.53
CA GLU A 281 -2.17 0.91 -11.59
C GLU A 281 -1.84 2.31 -11.08
N THR A 282 -2.72 2.89 -10.26
CA THR A 282 -2.52 4.21 -9.63
C THR A 282 -1.20 4.28 -8.86
N PHE A 283 -0.88 3.24 -8.08
CA PHE A 283 0.35 3.19 -7.30
C PHE A 283 1.56 2.83 -8.15
N LEU A 284 1.41 1.97 -9.16
CA LEU A 284 2.50 1.58 -10.05
C LEU A 284 3.00 2.77 -10.88
N MET A 285 2.12 3.63 -11.38
CA MET A 285 2.54 4.84 -12.10
C MET A 285 3.35 5.80 -11.21
N VAL A 286 2.95 5.93 -9.94
CA VAL A 286 3.70 6.70 -8.93
C VAL A 286 5.05 6.05 -8.62
N LYS A 287 5.09 4.73 -8.45
CA LYS A 287 6.34 3.97 -8.28
C LYS A 287 7.27 4.14 -9.47
N GLU A 288 6.76 4.15 -10.70
CA GLU A 288 7.58 4.29 -11.90
C GLU A 288 8.26 5.66 -11.98
N GLU A 289 7.60 6.71 -11.47
CA GLU A 289 8.14 8.06 -11.43
C GLU A 289 9.09 8.30 -10.24
N TRP A 290 8.71 7.86 -9.03
CA TRP A 290 9.43 8.20 -7.79
C TRP A 290 9.97 7.01 -7.00
N SER A 291 9.93 5.80 -7.54
CA SER A 291 10.21 4.53 -6.84
C SER A 291 9.25 4.24 -5.67
N TRP A 292 9.46 3.09 -5.00
CA TRP A 292 8.75 2.75 -3.77
C TRP A 292 8.96 3.75 -2.64
N SER A 293 10.08 4.49 -2.63
CA SER A 293 10.42 5.40 -1.51
C SER A 293 9.38 6.49 -1.27
N ALA A 294 8.71 7.01 -2.30
CA ALA A 294 7.63 7.98 -2.14
C ALA A 294 6.39 7.35 -1.48
N ILE A 295 6.04 6.11 -1.88
CA ILE A 295 4.94 5.34 -1.30
C ILE A 295 5.26 5.00 0.16
N THR A 296 6.46 4.48 0.44
CA THR A 296 6.94 4.20 1.80
C THR A 296 6.87 5.46 2.66
N ALA A 297 7.38 6.59 2.20
CA ALA A 297 7.34 7.85 2.93
C ALA A 297 5.90 8.30 3.24
N ALA A 298 4.97 8.14 2.29
CA ALA A 298 3.55 8.46 2.50
C ALA A 298 2.88 7.51 3.51
N LEU A 299 3.17 6.21 3.45
CA LEU A 299 2.65 5.20 4.38
C LEU A 299 3.18 5.44 5.80
N SER A 300 4.46 5.78 5.95
CA SER A 300 5.10 5.96 7.25
C SER A 300 4.49 7.09 8.08
N VAL A 301 3.92 8.12 7.44
CA VAL A 301 3.26 9.22 8.15
C VAL A 301 2.16 8.72 9.08
N TYR A 302 1.43 7.68 8.67
CA TYR A 302 0.26 7.18 9.42
C TYR A 302 0.60 6.54 10.76
N TYR A 303 1.85 6.13 11.00
CA TYR A 303 2.27 5.54 12.27
C TYR A 303 2.42 6.58 13.38
N ASP A 304 2.73 7.82 13.01
CA ASP A 304 2.99 8.92 13.93
C ASP A 304 1.84 9.93 14.01
N LEU A 305 0.75 9.71 13.28
CA LEU A 305 -0.41 10.60 13.30
C LEU A 305 -1.03 10.68 14.71
N PRO A 306 -1.30 11.90 15.21
CA PRO A 306 -2.15 12.08 16.38
C PRO A 306 -3.51 11.41 16.16
N ALA A 307 -4.08 10.81 17.21
CA ALA A 307 -5.36 10.10 17.11
C ALA A 307 -6.53 10.93 16.52
N SER A 308 -6.46 12.26 16.62
CA SER A 308 -7.44 13.19 16.02
C SER A 308 -7.26 13.43 14.52
N GLU A 309 -6.11 13.06 13.96
CA GLU A 309 -5.75 13.23 12.54
C GLU A 309 -5.78 11.92 11.77
N VAL A 310 -5.95 10.78 12.46
CA VAL A 310 -6.10 9.47 11.84
C VAL A 310 -7.42 9.42 11.05
N PRO A 311 -7.40 9.19 9.73
CA PRO A 311 -8.61 9.19 8.92
C PRO A 311 -9.46 7.95 9.23
N SER A 312 -10.77 8.17 9.35
CA SER A 312 -11.74 7.16 9.80
C SER A 312 -12.77 6.81 8.73
N THR A 313 -13.08 7.74 7.82
CA THR A 313 -13.99 7.53 6.70
C THR A 313 -13.24 7.28 5.39
N GLY A 314 -13.93 6.74 4.38
CA GLY A 314 -13.32 6.51 3.07
C GLY A 314 -12.86 7.80 2.39
N GLU A 315 -13.65 8.87 2.51
CA GLU A 315 -13.34 10.20 1.96
C GLU A 315 -12.14 10.84 2.66
N GLU A 316 -12.09 10.78 4.00
CA GLU A 316 -10.92 11.23 4.78
C GLU A 316 -9.65 10.48 4.34
N LYS A 317 -9.75 9.17 4.12
CA LYS A 317 -8.62 8.34 3.69
C LYS A 317 -8.10 8.72 2.31
N PHE A 318 -8.98 8.92 1.32
CA PHE A 318 -8.58 9.38 -0.01
C PHE A 318 -7.84 10.72 0.05
N ASN A 319 -8.41 11.69 0.77
CA ASN A 319 -7.82 13.02 0.91
C ASN A 319 -6.47 12.97 1.67
N SER A 320 -6.40 12.24 2.78
CA SER A 320 -5.17 12.07 3.56
C SER A 320 -4.05 11.42 2.73
N TRP A 321 -4.38 10.38 1.95
CA TRP A 321 -3.40 9.74 1.06
C TRP A 321 -2.82 10.71 0.04
N VAL A 322 -3.66 11.47 -0.65
CA VAL A 322 -3.21 12.45 -1.65
C VAL A 322 -2.32 13.51 -1.03
N LEU A 323 -2.64 14.00 0.18
CA LEU A 323 -1.80 14.96 0.90
C LEU A 323 -0.43 14.37 1.25
N HIS A 324 -0.39 13.17 1.84
CA HIS A 324 0.87 12.55 2.27
C HIS A 324 1.75 12.18 1.08
N LEU A 325 1.16 11.62 0.02
CA LEU A 325 1.92 11.28 -1.18
C LEU A 325 2.43 12.52 -1.91
N SER A 326 1.61 13.59 -2.02
CA SER A 326 2.04 14.86 -2.62
C SER A 326 3.20 15.50 -1.85
N ASN A 327 3.16 15.46 -0.52
CA ASN A 327 4.26 15.93 0.31
C ASN A 327 5.52 15.05 0.16
N ALA A 328 5.36 13.74 -0.02
CA ALA A 328 6.48 12.82 -0.21
C ALA A 328 7.18 13.01 -1.57
N THR A 329 6.42 13.28 -2.63
CA THR A 329 6.96 13.50 -3.99
C THR A 329 7.41 14.95 -4.21
N GLY A 330 6.88 15.90 -3.44
CA GLY A 330 7.06 17.34 -3.67
C GLY A 330 6.24 17.89 -4.84
N MET A 331 5.26 17.11 -5.33
CA MET A 331 4.37 17.48 -6.43
C MET A 331 2.93 17.47 -5.95
N ASN A 332 2.08 18.32 -6.52
CA ASN A 332 0.64 18.25 -6.32
C ASN A 332 0.06 17.11 -7.16
N LEU A 333 -0.31 15.99 -6.52
CA LEU A 333 -0.93 14.83 -7.17
C LEU A 333 -2.47 14.88 -7.09
N ALA A 334 -3.10 15.97 -6.63
CA ALA A 334 -4.56 16.05 -6.54
C ALA A 334 -5.23 15.93 -7.92
N PRO A 335 -4.79 16.64 -8.99
CA PRO A 335 -5.39 16.45 -10.33
C PRO A 335 -5.29 15.01 -10.83
N TYR A 336 -4.13 14.36 -10.63
CA TYR A 336 -3.92 12.97 -11.00
C TYR A 336 -4.91 12.01 -10.31
N HIS A 337 -5.08 12.14 -8.98
CA HIS A 337 -6.00 11.27 -8.25
C HIS A 337 -7.48 11.62 -8.50
N GLU A 338 -7.80 12.90 -8.71
CA GLU A 338 -9.14 13.32 -9.13
C GLU A 338 -9.52 12.68 -10.48
N ALA A 339 -8.58 12.60 -11.43
CA ALA A 339 -8.80 11.91 -12.71
C ALA A 339 -9.16 10.42 -12.51
N TRP A 340 -8.57 9.75 -11.52
CA TRP A 340 -8.93 8.38 -11.13
C TRP A 340 -10.27 8.27 -10.39
N GLY A 341 -10.97 9.38 -10.15
CA GLY A 341 -12.30 9.42 -9.52
C GLY A 341 -12.27 9.62 -8.01
N PHE A 342 -11.14 10.01 -7.42
CA PHE A 342 -11.05 10.21 -5.97
C PHE A 342 -11.96 11.38 -5.55
N PRO A 343 -12.77 11.22 -4.48
CA PRO A 343 -13.64 12.29 -3.98
C PRO A 343 -12.81 13.28 -3.14
N LEU A 344 -12.05 14.14 -3.80
CA LEU A 344 -11.18 15.11 -3.14
C LEU A 344 -11.95 16.38 -2.74
N ASP A 345 -11.71 16.85 -1.52
CA ASP A 345 -12.26 18.09 -0.99
C ASP A 345 -11.48 19.31 -1.48
N GLN A 346 -12.13 20.46 -1.57
CA GLN A 346 -11.48 21.73 -1.90
C GLN A 346 -10.28 22.03 -0.97
N SER A 347 -10.37 21.67 0.31
CA SER A 347 -9.26 21.87 1.26
C SER A 347 -8.01 21.07 0.91
N THR A 348 -8.14 19.94 0.23
CA THR A 348 -7.00 19.14 -0.25
C THR A 348 -6.29 19.87 -1.38
N PHE A 349 -7.04 20.40 -2.35
CA PHE A 349 -6.49 21.25 -3.40
C PHE A 349 -5.81 22.50 -2.83
N ASP A 350 -6.49 23.20 -1.91
CA ASP A 350 -5.96 24.42 -1.28
C ASP A 350 -4.66 24.14 -0.49
N SER A 351 -4.58 22.99 0.18
CA SER A 351 -3.39 22.59 0.94
C SER A 351 -2.18 22.29 0.05
N LEU A 352 -2.43 21.82 -1.18
CA LEU A 352 -1.39 21.46 -2.15
C LEU A 352 -1.09 22.57 -3.16
N ASP A 353 -1.80 23.70 -3.09
CA ASP A 353 -1.72 24.83 -4.03
C ASP A 353 -0.28 25.36 -4.21
N HIS A 354 0.54 25.22 -3.16
CA HIS A 354 1.94 25.65 -3.11
C HIS A 354 2.95 24.73 -3.81
N LEU A 355 2.57 23.49 -4.15
CA LEU A 355 3.42 22.53 -4.86
C LEU A 355 3.18 22.64 -6.38
N PRO A 356 4.16 22.36 -7.25
CA PRO A 356 3.92 22.26 -8.69
C PRO A 356 3.06 21.03 -9.04
N VAL A 357 2.18 21.11 -10.03
CA VAL A 357 1.40 19.95 -10.51
C VAL A 357 2.28 18.94 -11.24
N TRP A 358 2.01 17.65 -11.04
CA TRP A 358 2.60 16.60 -11.88
C TRP A 358 1.97 16.61 -13.28
N VAL A 359 2.52 17.44 -14.17
CA VAL A 359 2.00 17.64 -15.54
C VAL A 359 2.55 16.63 -16.57
N ASP A 360 3.54 15.82 -16.18
CA ASP A 360 4.11 14.75 -17.01
C ASP A 360 3.53 13.37 -16.64
N ASP A 361 2.36 13.36 -15.99
CA ASP A 361 1.72 12.13 -15.54
C ASP A 361 1.30 11.20 -16.72
N PRO A 362 1.43 9.87 -16.59
CA PRO A 362 1.16 8.95 -17.71
C PRO A 362 -0.29 8.91 -18.20
N LEU A 363 -1.27 9.50 -17.50
CA LEU A 363 -2.65 9.52 -17.97
C LEU A 363 -2.86 10.55 -19.07
N ARG A 364 -2.10 11.63 -19.02
CA ARG A 364 -2.31 12.84 -19.81
C ARG A 364 -2.22 12.54 -21.30
N GLY A 365 -3.33 12.76 -22.00
CA GLY A 365 -3.43 12.56 -23.46
C GLY A 365 -3.86 11.16 -23.84
N ASP A 366 -3.16 10.12 -23.35
CA ASP A 366 -3.44 8.75 -23.81
C ASP A 366 -4.67 8.12 -23.17
N TYR A 367 -5.04 8.55 -21.96
CA TYR A 367 -6.13 7.98 -21.17
C TYR A 367 -7.12 9.04 -20.67
N PHE A 368 -6.62 10.24 -20.34
CA PHE A 368 -7.41 11.30 -19.73
C PHE A 368 -7.06 12.69 -20.28
N GLU A 369 -8.09 13.50 -20.48
CA GLU A 369 -8.01 14.88 -20.99
C GLU A 369 -8.20 15.85 -19.82
N TYR A 370 -7.12 16.42 -19.30
CA TYR A 370 -7.14 17.31 -18.15
C TYR A 370 -7.60 18.73 -18.53
N PRO A 371 -8.41 19.40 -17.69
CA PRO A 371 -8.59 20.84 -17.81
C PRO A 371 -7.28 21.57 -17.46
N ALA A 372 -7.06 22.75 -18.04
CA ALA A 372 -6.01 23.65 -17.54
C ALA A 372 -6.44 24.30 -16.23
N ILE A 373 -5.47 24.73 -15.43
CA ILE A 373 -5.67 25.53 -14.22
C ILE A 373 -4.87 26.82 -14.36
N LEU A 374 -5.57 27.97 -14.42
CA LEU A 374 -4.94 29.29 -14.45
C LEU A 374 -5.11 30.01 -13.11
N ARG A 375 -4.05 30.70 -12.68
CA ARG A 375 -3.97 31.45 -11.43
C ARG A 375 -3.55 32.89 -11.66
N GLY A 376 -3.77 33.73 -10.65
CA GLY A 376 -3.21 35.08 -10.62
C GLY A 376 -3.64 35.99 -11.78
N LEU A 377 -4.80 35.75 -12.38
CA LEU A 377 -5.28 36.55 -13.51
C LEU A 377 -5.40 38.02 -13.11
N HIS A 378 -4.69 38.89 -13.81
CA HIS A 378 -4.69 40.32 -13.52
C HIS A 378 -4.41 41.18 -14.75
N SER A 379 -4.76 42.46 -14.63
CA SER A 379 -4.46 43.52 -15.58
C SER A 379 -4.06 44.76 -14.79
N PRO A 380 -3.17 45.62 -15.30
CA PRO A 380 -2.88 46.91 -14.67
C PRO A 380 -4.17 47.73 -14.49
N SER A 381 -4.30 48.35 -13.32
CA SER A 381 -5.34 49.34 -13.04
C SER A 381 -4.67 50.69 -12.75
N ILE A 382 -4.75 51.71 -13.61
CA ILE A 382 -5.35 51.88 -14.95
C ILE A 382 -4.40 51.29 -16.03
N SER A 383 -4.93 50.80 -17.17
CA SER A 383 -4.11 50.30 -18.29
C SER A 383 -3.65 51.42 -19.23
N GLY A 384 -2.96 51.11 -20.33
CA GLY A 384 -2.68 52.12 -21.37
C GLY A 384 -3.94 52.71 -21.99
N THR A 385 -3.81 53.83 -22.71
CA THR A 385 -4.94 54.58 -23.29
C THR A 385 -5.81 53.72 -24.21
N ASN A 386 -5.23 52.83 -25.03
CA ASN A 386 -5.98 51.98 -25.98
C ASN A 386 -5.55 50.51 -25.93
N SER A 387 -4.83 50.11 -24.89
CA SER A 387 -4.35 48.74 -24.72
C SER A 387 -4.26 48.33 -23.26
N THR A 388 -4.30 47.03 -23.02
CA THR A 388 -3.95 46.43 -21.73
C THR A 388 -3.21 45.11 -21.93
N ASN A 389 -2.45 44.71 -20.92
CA ASN A 389 -1.96 43.34 -20.80
C ASN A 389 -2.82 42.61 -19.77
N ILE A 390 -3.33 41.45 -20.17
CA ILE A 390 -3.87 40.48 -19.22
C ILE A 390 -2.79 39.44 -18.98
N SER A 391 -2.40 39.27 -17.73
CA SER A 391 -1.36 38.34 -17.30
C SER A 391 -1.96 37.28 -16.38
N TRP A 392 -1.41 36.08 -16.44
CA TRP A 392 -1.80 34.95 -15.60
C TRP A 392 -0.63 33.98 -15.43
N GLU A 393 -0.76 33.08 -14.46
CA GLU A 393 0.08 31.90 -14.31
C GLU A 393 -0.71 30.69 -14.80
N THR A 394 -0.15 29.91 -15.71
CA THR A 394 -0.63 28.56 -16.02
C THR A 394 -0.03 27.60 -15.01
N TYR A 395 -0.85 27.13 -14.07
CA TYR A 395 -0.42 26.21 -13.02
C TYR A 395 -0.49 24.74 -13.45
N ASP A 396 -1.55 24.38 -14.19
CA ASP A 396 -1.66 23.11 -14.93
C ASP A 396 -1.98 23.46 -16.39
N ASN A 397 -1.21 22.91 -17.33
CA ASN A 397 -1.40 23.12 -18.75
C ASN A 397 -2.53 22.26 -19.36
N GLY A 398 -3.13 21.36 -18.60
CA GLY A 398 -4.18 20.46 -19.07
C GLY A 398 -3.71 19.57 -20.23
N THR A 399 -4.66 19.07 -21.00
CA THR A 399 -4.41 18.27 -22.21
C THR A 399 -5.05 18.95 -23.41
N ASN A 400 -4.28 19.15 -24.49
CA ASN A 400 -4.76 19.69 -25.77
C ASN A 400 -5.56 21.01 -25.64
N ILE A 401 -5.20 21.84 -24.66
CA ILE A 401 -5.94 23.06 -24.32
C ILE A 401 -5.70 24.17 -25.34
N THR A 402 -6.77 24.84 -25.74
CA THR A 402 -6.74 26.13 -26.42
C THR A 402 -7.26 27.23 -25.50
N LEU A 403 -6.45 28.26 -25.26
CA LEU A 403 -6.84 29.46 -24.52
C LEU A 403 -7.48 30.48 -25.46
N THR A 404 -8.65 30.98 -25.09
CA THR A 404 -9.35 32.08 -25.77
C THR A 404 -9.71 33.16 -24.75
N VAL A 405 -9.23 34.38 -24.97
CA VAL A 405 -9.55 35.54 -24.14
C VAL A 405 -10.77 36.24 -24.72
N PHE A 406 -11.82 36.35 -23.92
CA PHE A 406 -13.04 37.08 -24.25
C PHE A 406 -13.06 38.40 -23.48
N TYR A 407 -13.38 39.50 -24.16
CA TYR A 407 -13.36 40.83 -23.53
C TYR A 407 -14.40 41.80 -24.11
N GLY A 408 -14.80 42.78 -23.30
CA GLY A 408 -15.79 43.80 -23.65
C GLY A 408 -16.10 44.77 -22.52
N GLU A 409 -16.93 45.78 -22.82
CA GLU A 409 -17.40 46.78 -21.85
C GLU A 409 -18.42 46.21 -20.83
N SER A 410 -18.82 44.96 -21.00
CA SER A 410 -19.69 44.20 -20.09
C SER A 410 -19.17 42.78 -19.91
N ASP A 411 -19.22 42.26 -18.67
CA ASP A 411 -18.90 40.85 -18.39
C ASP A 411 -19.96 39.92 -19.03
N GLY A 412 -19.56 39.18 -20.06
CA GLY A 412 -20.38 38.19 -20.75
C GLY A 412 -20.48 36.85 -20.01
N GLY A 413 -19.82 36.69 -18.87
CA GLY A 413 -19.77 35.45 -18.10
C GLY A 413 -19.16 34.29 -18.91
N SER A 414 -19.64 33.07 -18.65
CA SER A 414 -19.21 31.85 -19.35
C SER A 414 -19.98 31.58 -20.65
N GLN A 415 -20.39 32.62 -21.38
CA GLN A 415 -21.15 32.51 -22.63
C GLN A 415 -20.44 33.25 -23.76
N PRO A 416 -19.75 32.54 -24.69
CA PRO A 416 -18.98 33.16 -25.77
C PRO A 416 -19.75 34.21 -26.58
N SER A 417 -21.02 33.95 -26.87
CA SER A 417 -21.90 34.83 -27.66
C SER A 417 -22.30 36.13 -26.94
N SER A 418 -22.06 36.23 -25.63
CA SER A 418 -22.36 37.43 -24.83
C SER A 418 -21.19 38.43 -24.78
N TRP A 419 -20.04 38.06 -25.38
CA TRP A 419 -18.86 38.92 -25.43
C TRP A 419 -18.75 39.66 -26.76
N SER A 420 -18.34 40.92 -26.71
CA SER A 420 -18.17 41.75 -27.91
C SER A 420 -16.95 41.36 -28.73
N ASN A 421 -15.88 40.86 -28.09
CA ASN A 421 -14.63 40.53 -28.74
C ASN A 421 -14.02 39.25 -28.13
N SER A 422 -13.19 38.57 -28.92
CA SER A 422 -12.41 37.42 -28.48
C SER A 422 -11.08 37.33 -29.23
N ILE A 423 -10.02 36.88 -28.57
CA ILE A 423 -8.72 36.59 -29.16
C ILE A 423 -8.32 35.16 -28.79
N VAL A 424 -7.96 34.35 -29.79
CA VAL A 424 -7.38 33.03 -29.56
C VAL A 424 -5.90 33.23 -29.23
N HIS A 425 -5.48 32.83 -28.03
CA HIS A 425 -4.09 32.91 -27.58
C HIS A 425 -3.27 31.74 -28.14
N GLY A 426 -3.80 30.52 -28.03
CA GLY A 426 -3.15 29.31 -28.55
C GLY A 426 -3.08 28.20 -27.50
N SER A 427 -2.04 27.38 -27.60
CA SER A 427 -1.70 26.36 -26.60
C SER A 427 -1.33 26.99 -25.27
N THR A 428 -1.19 26.16 -24.24
CA THR A 428 -0.85 26.59 -22.89
C THR A 428 0.36 25.80 -22.41
N ASP A 429 1.30 26.50 -21.76
CA ASP A 429 2.50 25.94 -21.16
C ASP A 429 2.56 26.42 -19.70
N VAL A 430 3.13 25.60 -18.81
CA VAL A 430 3.24 25.94 -17.38
C VAL A 430 4.14 27.17 -17.20
N GLY A 431 3.71 28.10 -16.35
CA GLY A 431 4.43 29.33 -16.01
C GLY A 431 3.63 30.60 -16.29
N ASP A 432 4.30 31.74 -16.12
CA ASP A 432 3.70 33.06 -16.37
C ASP A 432 3.51 33.32 -17.87
N ASP A 433 2.33 33.82 -18.23
CA ASP A 433 1.99 34.22 -19.59
C ASP A 433 1.17 35.52 -19.60
N TYR A 434 1.09 36.16 -20.76
CA TYR A 434 0.27 37.35 -20.95
C TYR A 434 -0.21 37.48 -22.39
N ILE A 435 -1.30 38.22 -22.55
CA ILE A 435 -1.78 38.69 -23.85
C ILE A 435 -1.98 40.20 -23.83
N GLU A 436 -1.46 40.86 -24.86
CA GLU A 436 -1.76 42.27 -25.11
C GLU A 436 -3.06 42.40 -25.90
N ILE A 437 -4.02 43.14 -25.35
CA ILE A 437 -5.24 43.56 -26.04
C ILE A 437 -5.03 44.99 -26.52
N THR A 438 -5.21 45.22 -27.82
CA THR A 438 -5.07 46.54 -28.44
C THR A 438 -6.39 46.98 -29.10
N GLY A 439 -6.51 48.28 -29.42
CA GLY A 439 -7.69 48.82 -30.08
C GLY A 439 -8.88 49.06 -29.15
N LEU A 440 -8.62 49.17 -27.85
CA LEU A 440 -9.63 49.51 -26.85
C LEU A 440 -10.08 50.97 -27.01
N SER A 441 -11.35 51.23 -26.66
CA SER A 441 -11.88 52.59 -26.52
C SER A 441 -11.10 53.30 -25.42
N CYS A 442 -10.60 54.48 -25.73
CA CYS A 442 -9.81 55.25 -24.78
C CYS A 442 -10.64 55.77 -23.62
N CYS A 443 -9.89 56.36 -22.67
CA CYS A 443 -10.35 57.47 -21.86
C CYS A 443 -11.37 57.07 -20.78
N GLY A 444 -10.93 56.29 -19.79
CA GLY A 444 -11.73 55.92 -18.63
C GLY A 444 -12.85 54.92 -18.92
N THR A 445 -12.72 54.14 -20.00
CA THR A 445 -13.69 53.09 -20.33
C THR A 445 -13.37 51.84 -19.52
N ASP A 446 -14.36 51.32 -18.80
CA ASP A 446 -14.24 50.07 -18.04
C ASP A 446 -14.39 48.87 -18.96
N TYR A 447 -13.49 47.91 -18.81
CA TYR A 447 -13.47 46.65 -19.53
C TYR A 447 -13.43 45.46 -18.59
N TYR A 448 -14.00 44.36 -19.07
CA TYR A 448 -14.00 43.05 -18.44
C TYR A 448 -13.36 42.07 -19.40
N ALA A 449 -12.67 41.07 -18.85
CA ALA A 449 -12.20 39.93 -19.60
C ALA A 449 -12.30 38.63 -18.81
N ARG A 450 -12.46 37.53 -19.53
CA ARG A 450 -12.32 36.16 -19.02
C ARG A 450 -11.48 35.34 -19.98
N ILE A 451 -10.71 34.41 -19.44
CA ILE A 451 -9.96 33.44 -20.24
C ILE A 451 -10.74 32.13 -20.21
N ARG A 452 -11.07 31.60 -21.38
CA ARG A 452 -11.61 30.25 -21.53
C ARG A 452 -10.48 29.31 -21.92
N ALA A 453 -10.26 28.26 -21.14
CA ALA A 453 -9.47 27.10 -21.54
C ALA A 453 -10.41 25.99 -22.01
N SER A 454 -10.19 25.44 -23.20
CA SER A 454 -11.04 24.37 -23.73
C SER A 454 -10.24 23.32 -24.48
N ASN A 455 -10.63 22.06 -24.33
CA ASN A 455 -10.20 20.93 -25.14
C ASN A 455 -11.44 20.14 -25.62
N ASP A 456 -11.24 18.94 -26.15
CA ASP A 456 -12.34 18.11 -26.65
C ASP A 456 -13.23 17.53 -25.53
N ALA A 457 -12.72 17.48 -24.29
CA ALA A 457 -13.46 16.97 -23.13
C ALA A 457 -14.34 18.05 -22.46
N GLY A 458 -13.94 19.32 -22.48
CA GLY A 458 -14.71 20.39 -21.86
C GLY A 458 -14.09 21.78 -21.93
N GLU A 459 -14.69 22.72 -21.18
CA GLU A 459 -14.19 24.08 -21.05
C GLU A 459 -14.25 24.58 -19.60
N THR A 460 -13.24 25.36 -19.21
CA THR A 460 -13.15 26.06 -17.92
C THR A 460 -12.95 27.56 -18.17
N TRP A 461 -13.58 28.39 -17.34
CA TRP A 461 -13.55 29.85 -17.47
C TRP A 461 -12.90 30.49 -16.25
N PHE A 462 -11.93 31.37 -16.49
CA PHE A 462 -11.17 32.08 -15.46
C PHE A 462 -11.47 33.58 -15.49
N GLY A 463 -11.44 34.20 -14.32
CA GLY A 463 -11.73 35.63 -14.12
C GLY A 463 -13.10 35.88 -13.43
N PRO A 464 -13.63 37.11 -13.51
CA PRO A 464 -13.27 38.15 -14.46
C PRO A 464 -12.03 38.95 -14.04
N VAL A 465 -11.32 39.49 -15.04
CA VAL A 465 -10.34 40.57 -14.88
C VAL A 465 -11.00 41.88 -15.28
N THR A 466 -10.80 42.93 -14.50
CA THR A 466 -11.40 44.25 -14.75
C THR A 466 -10.34 45.34 -14.76
N TRP A 467 -10.45 46.29 -15.70
CA TRP A 467 -9.58 47.46 -15.76
C TRP A 467 -10.31 48.65 -16.41
N SER A 468 -9.72 49.84 -16.29
CA SER A 468 -10.14 51.03 -17.04
C SER A 468 -8.99 51.48 -17.94
N THR A 469 -9.30 51.97 -19.15
CA THR A 469 -8.29 52.57 -20.04
C THR A 469 -7.83 53.94 -19.57
N ASP A 470 -6.55 54.28 -19.76
CA ASP A 470 -6.03 55.59 -19.34
C ASP A 470 -6.70 56.75 -20.07
N TYR A 471 -6.68 57.89 -19.39
CA TYR A 471 -6.83 59.17 -20.05
C TYR A 471 -5.49 59.49 -20.73
N SER A 472 -5.52 59.96 -21.98
CA SER A 472 -4.27 60.38 -22.63
C SER A 472 -3.61 61.49 -21.81
N ASP A 473 -2.30 61.36 -21.55
CA ASP A 473 -1.50 62.52 -21.17
C ASP A 473 -1.52 63.51 -22.35
N ASP A 474 -2.17 64.67 -22.16
CA ASP A 474 -2.15 65.79 -23.10
C ASP A 474 -0.72 66.27 -23.43
#